data_AF-A0A380DKI5-F1
#
_entry.id   AF-A0A380DKI5-F1
#
_cell.length_a   1.000
_cell.length_b   1.000
_cell.length_c   1.000
_cell.angle_alpha   90.00
_cell.angle_beta   90.00
_cell.angle_gamma   90.00
#
_symmetry.space_group_name_H-M   'P 1'
#
loop_
_entity.id
_entity.type
_entity.pdbx_description
1 polymer ?
#
loop_
_entity_poly.entity_id
_entity_poly.type
_entity_poly.pdbx_seq_one_letter_code
_entity_poly.pdbx_strand_id
1 'polypeptide(L)' 'MCLPDSLDEGANIEIGYLPGRLKWLVADLLTKQGIKSINDDMTGRTLKDRKLLTGDSPLASNELGKLAVNEMLNAIQNK' A
#
# COMPACT_ATOMS: atom_id res chain seq x y z
N MET A 1 4.10 1.67 1.91
CA MET A 1 2.70 1.62 2.40
C MET A 1 2.02 0.39 1.82
N CYS A 2 1.06 -0.17 2.53
CA CYS A 2 0.30 -1.34 2.11
C CYS A 2 -1.11 -1.28 2.71
N LEU A 3 -1.99 -2.20 2.32
CA LEU A 3 -3.30 -2.33 2.95
C LEU A 3 -3.12 -2.64 4.45
N PRO A 4 -3.86 -1.98 5.37
CA PRO A 4 -3.75 -2.26 6.79
C PRO A 4 -4.29 -3.64 7.16
N ASP A 5 -3.53 -4.37 7.95
CA ASP A 5 -3.90 -5.69 8.48
C ASP A 5 -5.22 -5.65 9.30
N SER A 6 -5.52 -4.52 9.95
CA SER A 6 -6.75 -4.30 10.73
C SER A 6 -8.02 -4.39 9.88
N LEU A 7 -7.98 -3.98 8.61
CA LEU A 7 -9.11 -4.13 7.69
C LEU A 7 -9.33 -5.60 7.32
N ASP A 8 -8.25 -6.34 7.05
CA ASP A 8 -8.29 -7.75 6.66
C ASP A 8 -8.76 -8.67 7.79
N GLU A 9 -8.40 -8.36 9.03
CA GLU A 9 -8.86 -9.14 10.20
C GLU A 9 -10.23 -8.72 10.72
N GLY A 10 -10.63 -7.46 10.49
CA GLY A 10 -11.87 -6.87 11.00
C GLY A 10 -12.93 -6.70 9.91
N ALA A 11 -13.07 -5.47 9.42
CA ALA A 11 -14.17 -5.04 8.55
C ALA A 11 -14.38 -5.96 7.33
N ASN A 12 -13.31 -6.46 6.69
CA ASN A 12 -13.42 -7.33 5.53
C ASN A 12 -14.14 -8.65 5.84
N ILE A 13 -14.00 -9.17 7.07
CA ILE A 13 -14.72 -10.37 7.52
C ILE A 13 -16.16 -10.01 7.90
N GLU A 14 -16.35 -8.94 8.66
CA GLU A 14 -17.65 -8.52 9.20
C GLU A 14 -18.68 -8.23 8.11
N ILE A 15 -18.25 -7.62 7.00
CA ILE A 15 -19.13 -7.29 5.87
C ILE A 15 -19.23 -8.42 4.83
N GLY A 16 -18.52 -9.53 5.03
CA GLY A 16 -18.50 -10.67 4.10
C GLY A 16 -17.70 -10.42 2.82
N TYR A 17 -16.78 -9.46 2.81
CA TYR A 17 -15.84 -9.29 1.69
C TYR A 17 -14.87 -10.46 1.60
N LEU A 18 -14.34 -10.89 2.74
CA LEU A 18 -13.55 -12.11 2.89
C LEU A 18 -14.42 -13.23 3.49
N PRO A 19 -14.47 -14.43 2.87
CA PRO A 19 -15.20 -15.57 3.40
C PRO A 19 -14.45 -16.33 4.51
N GLY A 20 -13.31 -15.80 4.97
CA GLY A 20 -12.46 -16.38 6.00
C GLY A 20 -11.18 -15.58 6.19
N ARG A 21 -10.51 -15.78 7.33
CA ARG A 21 -9.27 -15.05 7.65
C ARG A 21 -8.12 -15.45 6.73
N LEU A 22 -7.27 -14.49 6.41
CA LEU A 22 -6.02 -14.74 5.69
C LEU A 22 -5.08 -15.63 6.52
N LYS A 23 -4.27 -16.47 5.86
CA LYS A 23 -3.30 -17.34 6.52
C LYS A 23 -2.10 -16.57 7.10
N TRP A 24 -1.84 -15.40 6.55
CA TRP A 24 -0.77 -14.48 6.92
C TRP A 24 -1.19 -13.08 6.47
N LEU A 25 -0.65 -12.05 7.13
CA LEU A 25 -1.00 -10.66 6.90
C LEU A 25 0.18 -9.94 6.26
N VAL A 26 -0.11 -9.07 5.29
CA VAL A 26 0.92 -8.48 4.43
C VAL A 26 1.79 -7.50 5.22
N ALA A 27 1.18 -6.61 6.01
CA ALA A 27 1.93 -5.59 6.74
C ALA A 27 2.80 -6.21 7.84
N ASP A 28 2.29 -7.24 8.54
CA ASP A 28 3.04 -8.05 9.50
C ASP A 28 4.29 -8.70 8.86
N LEU A 29 4.14 -9.39 7.74
CA LEU A 29 5.28 -10.07 7.10
C LEU A 29 6.34 -9.08 6.57
N LEU A 30 5.92 -7.95 6.00
CA LEU A 30 6.84 -6.90 5.58
C LEU A 30 7.61 -6.31 6.78
N THR A 31 6.90 -6.07 7.88
CA THR A 31 7.50 -5.53 9.12
C THR A 31 8.52 -6.51 9.71
N LYS A 32 8.22 -7.81 9.69
CA LYS A 32 9.17 -8.87 10.11
C LYS A 32 10.45 -8.94 9.26
N GLN A 33 10.39 -8.48 8.01
CA GLN A 33 11.56 -8.36 7.13
C GLN A 33 12.30 -7.01 7.26
N GLY A 34 11.91 -6.16 8.21
CA GLY A 34 12.55 -4.87 8.47
C GLY A 34 12.04 -3.74 7.58
N ILE A 35 10.96 -3.94 6.83
CA ILE A 35 10.30 -2.87 6.06
C ILE A 35 9.38 -2.10 7.01
N LYS A 36 9.55 -0.78 7.08
CA LYS A 36 8.68 0.08 7.89
C LYS A 36 7.31 0.25 7.22
N SER A 37 6.25 -0.28 7.81
CA SER A 37 4.88 0.15 7.48
C SER A 37 4.64 1.58 7.99
N ILE A 38 4.00 2.42 7.18
CA ILE A 38 3.83 3.86 7.46
C ILE A 38 2.35 4.23 7.64
N ASN A 39 1.43 3.29 7.40
CA ASN A 39 -0.01 3.51 7.52
C ASN A 39 -0.68 2.37 8.29
N ASP A 40 -1.64 2.73 9.11
CA ASP A 40 -2.57 1.87 9.86
C ASP A 40 -4.02 2.06 9.41
N ASP A 41 -4.26 2.98 8.46
CA ASP A 41 -5.55 3.33 7.88
C ASP A 41 -5.54 3.25 6.33
N MET A 42 -6.73 3.38 5.75
CA MET A 42 -6.99 3.37 4.30
C MET A 42 -7.50 4.75 3.87
N THR A 43 -6.63 5.60 3.32
CA THR A 43 -6.95 7.01 3.00
C THR A 43 -6.73 7.37 1.53
N GLY A 44 -6.19 6.46 0.72
CA GLY A 44 -5.79 6.74 -0.66
C GLY A 44 -4.43 7.40 -0.78
N ARG A 45 -3.61 7.33 0.27
CA ARG A 45 -2.29 7.98 0.31
C ARG A 45 -1.29 7.19 -0.55
N THR A 46 -0.38 7.93 -1.19
CA THR A 46 0.78 7.41 -1.89
C THR A 46 2.08 7.80 -1.19
N LEU A 47 3.13 7.01 -1.40
CA LEU A 47 4.47 7.28 -0.85
C LEU A 47 5.54 6.91 -1.86
N LYS A 48 6.54 7.78 -1.95
CA LYS A 48 7.82 7.52 -2.61
C LYS A 48 8.92 7.36 -1.55
N ASP A 49 9.66 6.27 -1.65
CA ASP A 49 10.95 6.09 -0.98
C ASP A 49 12.00 5.71 -2.02
N ARG A 50 12.93 6.61 -2.32
CA ARG A 50 13.91 6.46 -3.41
C ARG A 50 13.19 6.18 -4.73
N LYS A 51 13.25 4.93 -5.22
CA LYS A 51 12.56 4.46 -6.44
C LYS A 51 11.39 3.50 -6.14
N LEU A 52 11.11 3.23 -4.87
CA LEU A 52 9.96 2.45 -4.44
C LEU A 52 8.74 3.37 -4.32
N LEU A 53 7.74 3.16 -5.17
CA LEU A 53 6.49 3.89 -5.19
C LEU A 53 5.37 2.96 -4.69
N THR A 54 4.59 3.39 -3.70
CA THR A 54 3.53 2.58 -3.09
C THR A 54 2.26 3.39 -2.87
N GLY A 55 1.11 2.71 -2.84
CA GLY A 55 -0.19 3.24 -2.42
C GLY A 55 -0.81 2.33 -1.36
N ASP A 56 -1.69 2.86 -0.51
CA ASP A 56 -2.29 2.09 0.59
C ASP A 56 -3.43 1.15 0.17
N SER A 57 -4.13 1.44 -0.93
CA SER A 57 -5.42 0.82 -1.23
C SER A 57 -5.91 1.16 -2.65
N PRO A 58 -7.06 0.61 -3.10
CA PRO A 58 -7.68 1.04 -4.35
C PRO A 58 -7.94 2.55 -4.44
N LEU A 59 -8.15 3.24 -3.31
CA LEU A 59 -8.34 4.69 -3.27
C LEU A 59 -7.10 5.46 -3.76
N ALA A 60 -5.91 4.87 -3.66
CA ALA A 60 -4.64 5.48 -4.09
C ALA A 60 -4.38 5.33 -5.60
N SER A 61 -5.22 4.59 -6.34
CA SER A 61 -4.91 4.16 -7.72
C SER A 61 -4.59 5.32 -8.67
N ASN A 62 -5.41 6.37 -8.66
CA ASN A 62 -5.23 7.51 -9.58
C ASN A 62 -3.96 8.31 -9.26
N GLU A 63 -3.74 8.63 -8.00
CA GLU A 63 -2.58 9.41 -7.58
C GLU A 63 -1.28 8.61 -7.69
N LEU A 64 -1.33 7.29 -7.51
CA LEU A 64 -0.16 6.43 -7.72
C LEU A 64 0.26 6.41 -9.20
N GLY A 65 -0.70 6.39 -10.12
CA GLY A 65 -0.43 6.49 -11.56
C GLY A 65 0.24 7.82 -11.92
N LYS A 66 -0.28 8.94 -11.42
CA LYS A 66 0.35 10.26 -11.61
C LYS A 66 1.76 10.32 -11.03
N LEU A 67 1.95 9.80 -9.81
CA LEU A 67 3.26 9.74 -9.16
C LEU A 67 4.26 8.94 -10.01
N ALA A 68 3.88 7.76 -10.47
CA ALA A 68 4.75 6.90 -11.27
C ALA A 68 5.20 7.58 -12.57
N VAL A 69 4.28 8.16 -13.34
CA VAL A 69 4.60 8.86 -14.59
C VAL A 69 5.57 10.01 -14.35
N ASN A 70 5.29 10.86 -13.37
CA ASN A 70 6.13 12.02 -13.06
C ASN A 70 7.55 11.59 -12.66
N GLU A 71 7.67 10.59 -11.79
CA GLU A 71 8.97 10.11 -11.30
C GLU A 71 9.79 9.42 -12.41
N MET A 72 9.14 8.65 -13.28
CA MET A 72 9.80 8.01 -14.41
C MET A 72 10.29 9.02 -15.45
N LEU A 73 9.48 10.02 -15.80
CA LEU A 73 9.89 11.08 -16.73
C LEU A 73 11.05 11.92 -16.18
N ASN A 74 10.98 12.30 -14.89
CA ASN A 74 12.06 13.02 -14.22
C ASN A 74 13.37 12.21 -14.21
N ALA A 75 13.30 10.89 -14.02
CA ALA A 75 14.47 10.02 -14.05
C ALA A 75 15.07 9.87 -15.46
N ILE A 76 14.30 10.08 -16.52
CA ILE A 76 14.78 10.09 -17.91
C ILE A 76 15.44 11.44 -18.23
N GLN A 77 14.89 12.56 -17.75
CA GLN A 77 15.43 13.90 -18.01
C GLN A 77 16.72 14.21 -17.25
N ASN A 78 16.89 13.62 -16.06
CA ASN A 78 18.09 13.80 -15.22
C ASN A 78 19.23 12.83 -15.56
N LYS A 79 19.21 12.22 -16.76
CA LYS A 79 20.31 11.42 -17.33
C LYS A 79 21.08 12.24 -18.35
#